data_AF-A0AB32UWX2-F1
#
_entry.id   AF-A0AB32UWX2-F1
#
_cell.length_a   1.000
_cell.length_b   1.000
_cell.length_c   1.000
_cell.angle_alpha   90.00
_cell.angle_beta   90.00
_cell.angle_gamma   90.00
#
_symmetry.space_group_name_H-M   'P 1'
#
loop_
_entity.id
_entity.type
_entity.pdbx_description
1 polymer ?
#
loop_
_entity_poly.entity_id
_entity_poly.type
_entity_poly.pdbx_seq_one_letter_code
_entity_poly.pdbx_strand_id
1 'polypeptide(L)'
;MELAKFFGLDGFDDLVQNCVALLAYERPQESSVGYLLEESQRDVVADTINAMILSTNPNMKNLQSCLHSYLEKLLRQLTTCYLERRSSNGDQGEAFHLHRVLNSGKDIKS
;
A
#
# COMPACT_ATOMS: atom_id res chain seq x y z
N MET A 1 -16.04 25.82 -14.58
CA MET A 1 -16.22 25.12 -13.29
C MET A 1 -16.03 23.63 -13.54
N GLU A 2 -14.89 23.06 -13.13
CA GLU A 2 -14.53 21.67 -13.46
C GLU A 2 -15.19 20.65 -12.53
N LEU A 3 -15.35 21.00 -11.24
CA LEU A 3 -16.09 20.22 -10.26
C LEU A 3 -17.54 19.95 -10.70
N ALA A 4 -18.11 20.86 -11.50
CA ALA A 4 -19.48 20.73 -11.94
C ALA A 4 -19.76 19.51 -12.82
N LYS A 5 -18.72 18.97 -13.46
CA LYS A 5 -18.80 17.74 -14.28
C LYS A 5 -19.16 16.50 -13.45
N PHE A 6 -19.00 16.57 -12.13
CA PHE A 6 -19.18 15.45 -11.21
C PHE A 6 -20.49 15.52 -10.40
N PHE A 7 -21.27 16.61 -10.48
CA PHE A 7 -22.56 16.68 -9.81
C PHE A 7 -23.54 15.67 -10.41
N GLY A 8 -24.19 14.87 -9.56
CA GLY A 8 -25.18 13.87 -9.98
C GLY A 8 -24.58 12.62 -10.61
N LEU A 9 -23.26 12.43 -10.54
CA LEU A 9 -22.63 11.14 -10.83
C LEU A 9 -22.68 10.27 -9.57
N ASP A 10 -23.39 9.15 -9.65
CA ASP A 10 -23.49 8.18 -8.57
C ASP A 10 -22.11 7.78 -8.03
N GLY A 11 -21.95 7.83 -6.71
CA GLY A 11 -20.71 7.46 -6.02
C GLY A 11 -19.69 8.59 -5.84
N PHE A 12 -19.96 9.79 -6.37
CA PHE A 12 -19.11 10.97 -6.15
C PHE A 12 -19.73 12.02 -5.22
N ASP A 13 -20.97 11.83 -4.79
CA ASP A 13 -21.72 12.84 -4.02
C ASP A 13 -20.97 13.32 -2.78
N ASP A 14 -20.46 12.40 -1.95
CA ASP A 14 -19.69 12.72 -0.75
C ASP A 14 -18.39 13.48 -1.08
N LEU A 15 -17.70 13.06 -2.15
CA LEU A 15 -16.45 13.70 -2.56
C LEU A 15 -16.70 15.13 -3.04
N VAL A 16 -17.72 15.31 -3.88
CA VAL A 16 -18.11 16.62 -4.41
C VAL A 16 -18.56 17.52 -3.26
N GLN A 17 -19.35 17.00 -2.31
CA GLN A 17 -19.78 17.75 -1.13
C GLN A 17 -18.58 18.18 -0.27
N ASN A 18 -17.61 17.29 -0.04
CA ASN A 18 -16.39 17.63 0.70
C ASN A 18 -15.57 18.72 -0.02
N CYS A 19 -15.43 18.63 -1.35
CA CYS A 19 -14.76 19.67 -2.13
C CYS A 19 -15.48 21.03 -2.04
N VAL A 20 -16.81 21.04 -2.13
CA VAL A 20 -17.61 22.26 -1.97
C VAL A 20 -17.44 22.83 -0.55
N ALA A 21 -17.45 21.98 0.47
CA ALA A 21 -17.25 22.39 1.86
C ALA A 21 -15.86 22.99 2.12
N LEU A 22 -14.82 22.53 1.43
CA LEU A 22 -13.48 23.13 1.49
C LEU A 22 -13.43 24.49 0.77
N LEU A 23 -14.07 24.59 -0.39
CA LEU A 23 -14.10 25.81 -1.21
C LEU A 23 -14.95 26.94 -0.61
N ALA A 24 -15.87 26.61 0.30
CA ALA A 24 -16.75 27.58 0.95
C ALA A 24 -16.04 28.44 2.02
N TYR A 25 -14.81 28.10 2.41
CA TYR A 25 -14.04 28.79 3.45
C TYR A 25 -12.86 29.56 2.84
N GLU A 26 -12.54 30.72 3.40
CA GLU A 26 -11.35 31.49 3.02
C GLU A 26 -10.05 30.72 3.36
N ARG A 27 -10.05 30.02 4.50
CA ARG A 27 -9.02 29.06 4.88
C ARG A 27 -9.60 27.65 4.90
N PRO A 28 -9.31 26.80 3.90
CA PRO A 28 -9.91 25.47 3.78
C PRO A 28 -9.72 24.56 4.99
N GLN A 29 -8.66 24.76 5.79
CA GLN A 29 -8.38 23.99 7.01
C GLN A 29 -9.42 24.22 8.12
N GLU A 30 -10.17 25.33 8.07
CA GLU A 30 -11.21 25.64 9.05
C GLU A 30 -12.56 25.01 8.70
N SER A 31 -12.65 24.34 7.55
CA SER A 31 -13.83 23.59 7.14
C SER A 31 -14.06 22.40 8.07
N SER A 32 -15.31 21.94 8.16
CA SER A 32 -15.67 20.70 8.88
C SER A 32 -14.93 19.47 8.34
N VAL A 33 -14.44 19.54 7.11
CA VAL A 33 -13.64 18.50 6.45
C VAL A 33 -12.17 18.91 6.27
N GLY A 34 -11.70 19.89 7.04
CA GLY A 34 -10.31 20.38 7.00
C GLY A 34 -9.28 19.30 7.33
N TYR A 35 -9.67 18.26 8.08
CA TYR A 35 -8.83 17.09 8.39
C TYR A 35 -8.34 16.36 7.12
N LEU A 36 -9.05 16.49 5.99
CA LEU A 36 -8.63 15.94 4.68
C LEU A 36 -7.34 16.59 4.14
N LEU A 37 -6.96 17.76 4.66
CA LEU A 37 -5.78 18.52 4.25
C LEU A 37 -4.57 18.29 5.16
N GLU A 38 -4.72 17.49 6.22
CA GLU A 38 -3.63 17.19 7.14
C GLU A 38 -2.50 16.40 6.46
N GLU A 39 -1.30 16.49 7.03
CA GLU A 39 -0.14 15.74 6.55
C GLU A 39 -0.37 14.23 6.51
N SER A 40 -1.06 13.69 7.52
CA SER A 40 -1.46 12.28 7.57
C SER A 40 -2.23 11.82 6.33
N GLN A 41 -3.14 12.65 5.81
CA GLN A 41 -3.91 12.34 4.61
C GLN A 41 -3.07 12.50 3.35
N ARG A 42 -2.16 13.48 3.31
CA ARG A 42 -1.23 13.65 2.19
C ARG A 42 -0.31 12.43 2.03
N ASP A 43 0.17 11.86 3.12
CA ASP A 43 1.01 10.66 3.10
C ASP A 43 0.23 9.45 2.57
N VAL A 44 -1.02 9.25 3.03
CA VAL A 44 -1.89 8.16 2.56
C VAL A 44 -2.17 8.26 1.05
N VAL A 45 -2.45 9.48 0.56
CA VAL A 45 -2.66 9.72 -0.87
C VAL A 45 -1.38 9.47 -1.65
N ALA A 46 -0.23 9.93 -1.15
CA ALA A 46 1.07 9.70 -1.79
C ALA A 46 1.37 8.19 -1.91
N ASP A 47 1.18 7.42 -0.84
CA ASP A 47 1.38 5.97 -0.85
C ASP A 47 0.45 5.26 -1.84
N THR A 48 -0.82 5.66 -1.88
CA THR A 48 -1.81 5.08 -2.80
C THR A 48 -1.46 5.35 -4.26
N ILE A 49 -1.09 6.61 -4.59
CA ILE A 49 -0.67 6.99 -5.94
C ILE A 49 0.63 6.29 -6.32
N ASN A 50 1.61 6.25 -5.42
CA ASN A 50 2.87 5.55 -5.64
C ASN A 50 2.63 4.06 -5.96
N ALA A 51 1.77 3.39 -5.19
CA ALA A 51 1.41 2.00 -5.45
C ALA A 51 0.72 1.81 -6.80
N MET A 52 -0.20 2.72 -7.19
CA MET A 52 -0.89 2.67 -8.48
C MET A 52 0.07 2.88 -9.67
N ILE A 53 0.99 3.84 -9.57
CA ILE A 53 1.98 4.10 -10.62
C ILE A 53 2.90 2.88 -10.79
N LEU A 54 3.34 2.30 -9.67
CA LEU A 54 4.16 1.09 -9.68
C LEU A 54 3.39 -0.08 -10.29
N SER A 55 2.10 -0.25 -9.98
CA SER A 55 1.30 -1.36 -10.51
C SER A 55 0.99 -1.25 -12.00
N THR A 56 0.94 -0.02 -12.52
CA THR A 56 0.62 0.25 -13.92
C THR A 56 1.88 0.33 -14.81
N ASN A 57 3.08 0.15 -14.24
CA ASN A 57 4.32 0.24 -15.00
C ASN A 57 4.49 -0.96 -15.95
N PRO A 58 4.39 -0.76 -17.29
CA PRO A 58 4.44 -1.84 -18.26
C PRO A 58 5.82 -2.51 -18.37
N ASN A 59 6.87 -1.87 -17.82
CA ASN A 59 8.23 -2.40 -17.80
C ASN A 59 8.55 -3.19 -16.51
N MET A 60 7.64 -3.21 -15.53
CA MET A 60 7.82 -3.98 -14.31
C MET A 60 7.44 -5.45 -14.52
N LYS A 61 8.45 -6.28 -14.81
CA LYS A 61 8.31 -7.71 -15.13
C LYS A 61 7.77 -8.60 -14.00
N ASN A 62 7.35 -8.08 -12.84
CA ASN A 62 6.68 -8.89 -11.82
C ASN A 62 6.00 -8.01 -10.76
N LEU A 63 4.69 -7.83 -10.87
CA LEU A 63 3.89 -7.12 -9.87
C LEU A 63 3.99 -7.76 -8.47
N GLN A 64 4.19 -9.07 -8.40
CA GLN A 64 4.45 -9.76 -7.12
C GLN A 64 5.78 -9.35 -6.47
N SER A 65 6.79 -8.96 -7.26
CA SER A 65 8.10 -8.56 -6.74
C SER A 65 8.12 -7.14 -6.17
N CYS A 66 7.15 -6.28 -6.52
CA CYS A 66 7.02 -4.94 -5.97
C CYS A 66 6.05 -4.87 -4.77
N LEU A 67 5.18 -5.87 -4.59
CA LEU A 67 4.31 -5.99 -3.41
C LEU A 67 5.04 -6.40 -2.13
N HIS A 68 6.27 -6.92 -2.26
CA HIS A 68 7.09 -7.30 -1.12
C HIS A 68 7.82 -6.08 -0.56
N SER A 69 7.57 -5.78 0.71
CA SER A 69 8.32 -4.75 1.44
C SER A 69 9.83 -5.01 1.31
N TYR A 70 10.64 -3.95 1.43
CA TYR A 70 12.10 -4.10 1.42
C TYR A 70 12.58 -5.12 2.48
N LEU A 71 11.91 -5.14 3.64
CA LEU A 71 12.11 -6.12 4.68
C LEU A 71 11.80 -7.55 4.20
N GLU A 72 10.68 -7.77 3.52
CA GLU A 72 10.34 -9.09 2.98
C GLU A 72 11.37 -9.57 1.94
N LYS A 73 11.87 -8.66 1.09
CA LYS A 73 12.95 -8.98 0.14
C LYS A 73 14.22 -9.43 0.84
N LEU A 74 14.64 -8.69 1.87
CA LEU A 74 15.80 -9.05 2.69
C LEU A 74 15.61 -10.40 3.38
N LEU A 75 14.44 -10.65 3.96
CA LEU A 75 14.12 -11.93 4.62
C LEU A 75 14.15 -13.09 3.62
N ARG A 76 13.64 -12.91 2.40
CA ARG A 76 13.72 -13.92 1.33
C ARG A 76 15.16 -14.21 0.94
N GLN A 77 15.97 -13.18 0.69
CA GLN A 77 17.39 -13.34 0.34
C GLN A 77 18.18 -14.06 1.44
N LEU A 78 17.97 -13.66 2.70
CA LEU A 78 18.58 -14.28 3.86
C LEU A 78 18.19 -15.77 3.97
N THR A 79 16.89 -16.06 3.76
CA THR A 79 16.37 -17.44 3.80
C THR A 79 16.99 -18.30 2.68
N THR A 80 17.09 -17.79 1.45
CA THR A 80 17.70 -18.51 0.33
C THR A 80 19.18 -18.80 0.60
N CYS A 81 19.95 -17.79 0.99
CA CYS A 81 21.37 -17.95 1.32
C CYS A 81 21.58 -18.97 2.46
N TYR A 82 20.72 -18.93 3.48
CA TYR A 82 20.75 -19.90 4.57
C TYR A 82 20.50 -21.34 4.07
N LEU A 83 19.50 -21.55 3.21
CA LEU A 83 19.17 -22.87 2.69
C LEU A 83 20.26 -23.44 1.77
N GLU A 84 20.90 -22.61 0.96
CA GLU A 84 22.05 -23.02 0.13
C GLU A 84 23.24 -23.47 0.98
N ARG A 85 23.54 -22.73 2.07
CA ARG A 85 24.56 -23.13 3.04
C ARG A 85 24.21 -24.44 3.75
N ARG A 86 22.94 -24.62 4.11
CA ARG A 86 22.44 -25.86 4.71
C ARG A 86 22.60 -27.05 3.76
N SER A 87 22.25 -26.87 2.48
CA SER A 87 22.45 -27.90 1.45
C SER A 87 23.94 -28.26 1.30
N SER A 88 24.82 -27.26 1.27
CA SER A 88 26.28 -27.46 1.22
C SER A 88 26.83 -28.21 2.45
N ASN A 89 26.13 -28.11 3.59
CA ASN A 89 26.48 -28.76 4.85
C ASN A 89 25.73 -30.09 5.09
N GLY A 90 25.22 -30.74 4.04
CA GLY A 90 24.54 -32.04 4.17
C GLY A 90 23.19 -31.95 4.89
N ASP A 91 22.48 -30.84 4.72
CA ASP A 91 21.15 -30.61 5.29
C ASP A 91 21.07 -30.63 6.83
N GLN A 92 22.20 -30.40 7.50
CA GLN A 92 22.23 -30.32 8.97
C GLN A 92 21.62 -29.01 9.50
N GLY A 93 20.78 -29.13 10.54
CA GLY A 93 20.08 -28.00 11.18
C GLY A 93 18.62 -27.83 10.77
N GLU A 94 17.91 -26.95 11.47
CA GLU A 94 16.47 -26.69 11.26
C GLU A 94 16.21 -25.88 9.97
N ALA A 95 15.29 -26.35 9.13
CA ALA A 95 14.90 -25.61 7.93
C ALA A 95 13.96 -24.45 8.27
N PHE A 96 14.41 -23.23 7.98
CA PHE A 96 13.55 -22.04 8.07
C PHE A 96 12.79 -21.84 6.77
N HIS A 97 11.46 -21.92 6.83
CA HIS A 97 10.58 -21.69 5.69
C HIS A 97 9.78 -20.41 5.88
N LEU A 98 10.26 -19.31 5.31
CA LEU A 98 9.62 -17.99 5.42
C LEU A 98 8.13 -18.02 5.01
N HIS A 99 7.78 -18.77 3.95
CA HIS A 99 6.40 -18.92 3.49
C HIS A 99 5.47 -19.54 4.55
N ARG A 100 5.98 -20.45 5.39
CA ARG A 100 5.19 -21.05 6.47
C ARG A 100 4.87 -20.03 7.55
N VAL A 101 5.86 -19.22 7.94
CA VAL A 101 5.72 -18.18 8.98
C VAL A 101 4.80 -17.05 8.54
N LEU A 102 4.89 -16.62 7.28
CA LEU A 102 4.05 -15.55 6.75
C LEU A 102 2.57 -15.96 6.60
N ASN A 103 2.29 -17.25 6.36
CA ASN A 103 0.92 -17.72 6.20
C ASN A 103 0.28 -18.23 7.50
N SER A 104 1.06 -18.62 8.51
CA SER A 104 0.52 -19.03 9.81
C SER A 104 -0.20 -17.91 10.58
N GLY A 105 0.00 -16.64 10.20
CA GLY A 105 -0.73 -15.50 10.77
C GLY A 105 -2.11 -15.26 10.15
N LYS A 106 -2.45 -15.92 9.04
CA LYS A 106 -3.75 -15.77 8.36
C LYS A 106 -4.85 -16.67 8.93
N ASP A 107 -4.49 -17.68 9.72
CA ASP A 107 -5.42 -18.64 10.32
C ASP A 107 -5.98 -18.20 11.69
N ILE A 108 -5.62 -17.01 12.19
CA ILE A 108 -6.22 -16.42 13.40
C ILE A 108 -7.43 -15.56 12.99
N LYS A 109 -8.46 -16.21 12.44
CA LYS A 109 -9.86 -15.75 12.47
C LYS A 109 -10.77 -16.99 12.40
N SER A 110 -11.18 -17.48 13.57
CA SER A 110 -12.49 -18.11 13.77
C SER A 110 -12.99 -17.77 15.17
#